data_AF-F6D5Y9-F1
#
_entry.id   AF-F6D5Y9-F1
#
_cell.length_a   1.000
_cell.length_b   1.000
_cell.length_c   1.000
_cell.angle_alpha   90.00
_cell.angle_beta   90.00
_cell.angle_gamma   90.00
#
_symmetry.space_group_name_H-M   'P 1'
#
loop_
_entity.id
_entity.type
_entity.pdbx_description
1 polymer ?
#
loop_
_entity_poly.entity_id
_entity_poly.type
_entity_poly.pdbx_seq_one_letter_code
_entity_poly.pdbx_strand_id
1 'polypeptide(L)'
;MPSHNDLGEYGLKKLKKKYSNDLLDDLMADLQFLIDSGYYDTLFKVYTDWKEPVSLLSDISNKIAEKSNFLVFAHENLRNIPVKFLSDLIDYDTFYFFFPFLEWVYSMYLERQLEPDDVERLFSSGVGQKIALNLLNFAKFDKTPEVTSEFFQKLQKLKWENRKTKKIYTELDKIISLFLFKDYGINESSFNIRQARVILFLAGCSAVNEGKEKIGESDVFTAYKTLFKIIKTDFSELIDGATSKQKRISHGYFVCENCGDYYKLQSGEKPEDFSDICECGGKLKYMKSLDKSG
;
A
#
# COMPACT_ATOMS: atom_id res chain seq x y z
N MET A 1 4.34 29.60 -17.79
CA MET A 1 4.88 28.23 -18.02
C MET A 1 3.72 27.26 -17.96
N PRO A 2 3.73 26.17 -18.74
CA PRO A 2 2.73 25.10 -18.60
C PRO A 2 2.74 24.54 -17.17
N SER A 3 1.58 24.19 -16.63
CA SER A 3 1.48 23.46 -15.36
C SER A 3 1.94 22.00 -15.54
N HIS A 4 2.21 21.28 -14.45
CA HIS A 4 2.49 19.84 -14.53
C HIS A 4 1.33 19.06 -15.14
N ASN A 5 0.08 19.43 -14.85
CA ASN A 5 -1.09 18.83 -15.49
C ASN A 5 -1.08 19.07 -17.01
N ASP A 6 -0.71 20.26 -17.48
CA ASP A 6 -0.58 20.53 -18.93
C ASP A 6 0.51 19.63 -19.57
N LEU A 7 1.60 19.39 -18.86
CA LEU A 7 2.67 18.47 -19.30
C LEU A 7 2.22 17.01 -19.28
N GLY A 8 1.46 16.60 -18.27
CA GLY A 8 0.84 15.28 -18.15
C GLY A 8 -0.13 15.02 -19.31
N GLU A 9 -1.03 15.95 -19.59
CA GLU A 9 -1.96 15.93 -20.72
C GLU A 9 -1.23 15.88 -22.07
N TYR A 10 -0.16 16.66 -22.23
CA TYR A 10 0.67 16.59 -23.43
C TYR A 10 1.35 15.23 -23.58
N GLY A 11 1.92 14.69 -22.50
CA GLY A 11 2.50 13.35 -22.46
C GLY A 11 1.49 12.28 -22.82
N LEU A 12 0.28 12.35 -22.25
CA LEU A 12 -0.83 11.44 -22.52
C LEU A 12 -1.25 11.47 -24.00
N LYS A 13 -1.43 12.67 -24.59
CA LYS A 13 -1.74 12.83 -26.02
C LYS A 13 -0.65 12.23 -26.91
N LYS A 14 0.62 12.35 -26.53
CA LYS A 14 1.75 11.76 -27.25
C LYS A 14 1.80 10.24 -27.12
N LEU A 15 1.41 9.71 -25.96
CA LEU A 15 1.30 8.27 -25.70
C LEU A 15 0.15 7.68 -26.54
N LYS A 16 -1.05 8.26 -26.50
CA LYS A 16 -2.23 7.84 -27.30
C LYS A 16 -1.96 7.74 -28.80
N LYS A 17 -1.16 8.65 -29.36
CA LYS A 17 -0.77 8.59 -30.78
C LYS A 17 0.08 7.37 -31.15
N LYS A 18 0.65 6.66 -30.17
CA LYS A 18 1.64 5.59 -30.37
C LYS A 18 1.17 4.22 -29.89
N TYR A 19 0.08 4.15 -29.11
CA TYR A 19 -0.35 2.96 -28.38
C TYR A 19 -1.88 2.83 -28.43
N SER A 20 -2.40 1.62 -28.17
CA SER A 20 -3.85 1.36 -28.17
C SER A 20 -4.58 2.25 -27.15
N ASN A 21 -5.70 2.88 -27.55
CA ASN A 21 -6.32 3.99 -26.80
C ASN A 21 -7.19 3.55 -25.61
N ASP A 22 -7.98 2.48 -25.75
CA ASP A 22 -9.07 2.19 -24.78
C ASP A 22 -8.54 1.86 -23.38
N LEU A 23 -7.44 1.09 -23.28
CA LEU A 23 -6.82 0.74 -22.00
C LEU A 23 -6.23 1.95 -21.27
N LEU A 24 -5.76 2.93 -22.04
CA LEU A 24 -5.15 4.14 -21.51
C LEU A 24 -6.22 5.12 -21.02
N ASP A 25 -7.32 5.27 -21.75
CA ASP A 25 -8.44 6.10 -21.32
C ASP A 25 -9.07 5.61 -20.02
N ASP A 26 -9.33 4.29 -19.94
CA ASP A 26 -9.87 3.67 -18.73
C ASP A 26 -8.91 3.80 -17.54
N LEU A 27 -7.59 3.62 -17.77
CA LEU A 27 -6.58 3.82 -16.74
C LEU A 27 -6.56 5.26 -16.22
N MET A 28 -6.64 6.25 -17.12
CA MET A 28 -6.62 7.66 -16.72
C MET A 28 -7.88 8.08 -15.98
N ALA A 29 -9.04 7.49 -16.32
CA ALA A 29 -10.27 7.71 -15.56
C ALA A 29 -10.15 7.20 -14.12
N ASP A 30 -9.59 6.00 -13.92
CA ASP A 30 -9.32 5.45 -12.58
C ASP A 30 -8.34 6.34 -11.80
N LEU A 31 -7.27 6.83 -12.43
CA LEU A 31 -6.32 7.75 -11.80
C LEU A 31 -6.99 9.05 -11.38
N GLN A 32 -7.76 9.67 -12.28
CA GLN A 32 -8.42 10.94 -12.01
C GLN A 32 -9.39 10.80 -10.83
N PHE A 33 -10.13 9.69 -10.75
CA PHE A 33 -10.98 9.39 -9.60
C PHE A 33 -10.19 9.34 -8.28
N LEU A 34 -9.01 8.70 -8.27
CA LEU A 34 -8.17 8.63 -7.07
C LEU A 34 -7.63 9.99 -6.63
N ILE A 35 -7.28 10.84 -7.59
CA ILE A 35 -6.82 12.21 -7.33
C ILE A 35 -7.97 13.05 -6.78
N ASP A 36 -9.10 13.09 -7.50
CA ASP A 36 -10.26 13.92 -7.15
C ASP A 36 -10.89 13.52 -5.81
N SER A 37 -10.82 12.22 -5.47
CA SER A 37 -11.31 11.70 -4.19
C SER A 37 -10.29 11.85 -3.04
N GLY A 38 -9.11 12.41 -3.28
CA GLY A 38 -8.08 12.66 -2.25
C GLY A 38 -7.35 11.42 -1.74
N TYR A 39 -7.46 10.27 -2.43
CA TYR A 39 -6.77 9.04 -2.01
C TYR A 39 -5.25 9.20 -2.08
N TYR A 40 -4.74 9.76 -3.18
CA TYR A 40 -3.31 9.98 -3.34
C TYR A 40 -2.77 11.03 -2.37
N ASP A 41 -3.51 12.10 -2.11
CA ASP A 41 -3.13 13.11 -1.13
C ASP A 41 -3.02 12.50 0.28
N THR A 42 -3.98 11.67 0.66
CA THR A 42 -4.00 11.00 1.97
C THR A 42 -2.86 9.98 2.08
N LEU A 43 -2.67 9.14 1.06
CA LEU A 43 -1.58 8.16 1.03
C LEU A 43 -0.20 8.83 1.06
N PHE A 44 -0.02 9.92 0.29
CA PHE A 44 1.22 10.66 0.27
C PHE A 44 1.50 11.31 1.63
N LYS A 45 0.47 11.84 2.32
CA LYS A 45 0.62 12.35 3.69
C LYS A 45 1.04 11.25 4.68
N VAL A 46 0.46 10.06 4.60
CA VAL A 46 0.88 8.91 5.41
C VAL A 46 2.36 8.59 5.16
N TYR A 47 2.77 8.61 3.90
CA TYR A 47 4.16 8.40 3.50
C TYR A 47 5.11 9.47 4.06
N THR A 48 4.76 10.76 3.96
CA THR A 48 5.63 11.84 4.43
C THR A 48 5.77 11.85 5.95
N ASP A 49 4.72 11.46 6.66
CA ASP A 49 4.69 11.41 8.12
C ASP A 49 5.08 10.01 8.67
N TRP A 50 5.55 9.11 7.81
CA TRP A 50 5.77 7.71 8.14
C TRP A 50 6.82 7.53 9.24
N LYS A 51 6.44 6.83 10.31
CA LYS A 51 7.35 6.37 11.35
C LYS A 51 7.39 4.86 11.29
N GLU A 52 8.57 4.31 11.00
CA GLU A 52 8.75 2.87 10.87
C GLU A 52 8.23 2.16 12.14
N PRO A 53 7.15 1.36 12.04
CA PRO A 53 6.51 0.75 13.20
C PRO A 53 7.36 -0.37 13.81
N VAL A 54 8.14 -1.06 12.96
CA VAL A 54 9.04 -2.14 13.35
C VAL A 54 10.39 -1.88 12.71
N SER A 55 11.40 -1.59 13.52
CA SER A 55 12.76 -1.39 13.01
C SER A 55 13.27 -2.64 12.30
N LEU A 56 13.80 -2.48 11.08
CA LEU A 56 14.40 -3.57 10.30
C LEU A 56 15.54 -4.28 11.03
N LEU A 57 16.24 -3.57 11.93
CA LEU A 57 17.35 -4.12 12.72
C LEU A 57 16.90 -4.82 14.00
N SER A 58 15.60 -4.87 14.30
CA SER A 58 15.08 -5.48 15.53
C SER A 58 14.84 -6.98 15.36
N ASP A 59 14.95 -7.75 16.43
CA ASP A 59 14.60 -9.18 16.42
C ASP A 59 13.12 -9.43 16.11
N ILE A 60 12.27 -8.41 16.33
CA ILE A 60 10.83 -8.47 16.06
C ILE A 60 10.55 -8.49 14.55
N SER A 61 11.38 -7.80 13.73
CA SER A 61 11.17 -7.74 12.28
C SER A 61 11.24 -9.13 11.64
N ASN A 62 12.26 -9.92 12.01
CA ASN A 62 12.43 -11.29 11.51
C ASN A 62 11.26 -12.19 11.93
N LYS A 63 10.83 -12.11 13.20
CA LYS A 63 9.68 -12.88 13.70
C LYS A 63 8.37 -12.56 12.97
N ILE A 64 8.16 -11.28 12.63
CA ILE A 64 6.99 -10.86 11.85
C ILE A 64 7.12 -11.34 10.40
N ALA A 65 8.30 -11.20 9.79
CA ALA A 65 8.55 -11.65 8.42
C ALA A 65 8.32 -13.17 8.25
N GLU A 66 8.77 -13.97 9.22
CA GLU A 66 8.60 -15.43 9.24
C GLU A 66 7.13 -15.87 9.29
N LYS A 67 6.21 -15.02 9.77
CA LYS A 67 4.76 -15.29 9.76
C LYS A 67 4.14 -15.12 8.36
N SER A 68 4.86 -14.52 7.43
CA SER A 68 4.42 -14.38 6.04
C SER A 68 5.13 -15.40 5.16
N ASN A 69 4.44 -16.49 4.81
CA ASN A 69 4.94 -17.45 3.83
C ASN A 69 5.35 -16.74 2.52
N PHE A 70 4.68 -15.64 2.15
CA PHE A 70 5.04 -14.88 0.95
C PHE A 70 6.43 -14.24 1.03
N LEU A 71 6.74 -13.62 2.16
CA LEU A 71 8.06 -13.03 2.40
C LEU A 71 9.14 -14.11 2.45
N VAL A 72 8.87 -15.22 3.14
CA VAL A 72 9.81 -16.35 3.26
C VAL A 72 10.15 -16.90 1.88
N PHE A 73 9.15 -17.27 1.08
CA PHE A 73 9.38 -17.80 -0.27
C PHE A 73 10.07 -16.77 -1.18
N ALA A 74 9.72 -15.48 -1.08
CA ALA A 74 10.38 -14.44 -1.86
C ALA A 74 11.86 -14.30 -1.50
N HIS A 75 12.19 -14.29 -0.20
CA HIS A 75 13.56 -14.19 0.30
C HIS A 75 14.43 -15.36 -0.15
N GLU A 76 13.87 -16.57 -0.14
CA GLU A 76 14.57 -17.79 -0.54
C GLU A 76 14.78 -17.92 -2.05
N ASN A 77 13.89 -17.33 -2.87
CA ASN A 77 13.85 -17.61 -4.31
C ASN A 77 14.17 -16.39 -5.20
N LEU A 78 14.07 -15.16 -4.70
CA LEU A 78 14.48 -13.96 -5.43
C LEU A 78 15.93 -13.63 -5.15
N ARG A 79 16.59 -13.01 -6.14
CA ARG A 79 17.99 -12.63 -6.00
C ARG A 79 18.08 -11.43 -5.07
N ASN A 80 18.89 -11.55 -4.02
CA ASN A 80 19.16 -10.48 -3.06
C ASN A 80 20.65 -10.11 -3.12
N ILE A 81 21.05 -9.39 -4.17
CA ILE A 81 22.45 -8.99 -4.38
C ILE A 81 22.53 -7.45 -4.45
N PRO A 82 23.41 -6.81 -3.66
CA PRO A 82 23.52 -5.34 -3.62
C PRO A 82 24.13 -4.70 -4.88
N VAL A 83 24.32 -5.46 -5.97
CA VAL A 83 25.08 -5.08 -7.15
C VAL A 83 24.15 -4.93 -8.36
N LYS A 84 23.84 -3.68 -8.72
CA LYS A 84 22.84 -3.29 -9.74
C LYS A 84 23.02 -3.87 -11.15
N PHE A 85 24.21 -4.33 -11.55
CA PHE A 85 24.40 -4.92 -12.89
C PHE A 85 24.13 -6.44 -12.94
N LEU A 86 23.96 -7.07 -11.77
CA LEU A 86 23.56 -8.48 -11.63
C LEU A 86 22.11 -8.63 -11.16
N SER A 87 21.38 -7.52 -10.98
CA SER A 87 19.98 -7.57 -10.55
C SER A 87 19.09 -8.06 -11.68
N ASP A 88 18.22 -9.00 -11.36
CA ASP A 88 17.16 -9.43 -12.26
C ASP A 88 16.12 -8.30 -12.44
N LEU A 89 15.22 -8.43 -13.43
CA LEU A 89 14.19 -7.41 -13.62
C LEU A 89 13.27 -7.30 -12.40
N ILE A 90 13.03 -8.43 -11.74
CA ILE A 90 12.34 -8.53 -10.45
C ILE A 90 13.26 -9.27 -9.50
N ASP A 91 13.96 -8.51 -8.68
CA ASP A 91 14.81 -8.95 -7.59
C ASP A 91 14.08 -8.82 -6.23
N TYR A 92 14.75 -9.26 -5.16
CA TYR A 92 14.19 -9.15 -3.81
C TYR A 92 13.90 -7.69 -3.44
N ASP A 93 14.77 -6.74 -3.83
CA ASP A 93 14.57 -5.31 -3.57
C ASP A 93 13.29 -4.78 -4.24
N THR A 94 13.01 -5.18 -5.48
CA THR A 94 11.79 -4.79 -6.20
C THR A 94 10.54 -5.33 -5.52
N PHE A 95 10.59 -6.57 -5.05
CA PHE A 95 9.51 -7.19 -4.27
C PHE A 95 9.35 -6.55 -2.89
N TYR A 96 10.45 -6.24 -2.21
CA TYR A 96 10.48 -5.79 -0.83
C TYR A 96 9.66 -4.49 -0.62
N PHE A 97 9.69 -3.57 -1.59
CA PHE A 97 8.89 -2.33 -1.53
C PHE A 97 7.37 -2.56 -1.53
N PHE A 98 6.92 -3.77 -1.87
CA PHE A 98 5.50 -4.11 -1.84
C PHE A 98 4.91 -4.01 -0.44
N PHE A 99 5.59 -4.56 0.58
CA PHE A 99 5.05 -4.60 1.95
C PHE A 99 4.95 -3.22 2.63
N PRO A 100 5.99 -2.37 2.60
CA PRO A 100 5.87 -1.00 3.11
C PRO A 100 4.76 -0.21 2.40
N PHE A 101 4.53 -0.45 1.11
CA PHE A 101 3.41 0.19 0.42
C PHE A 101 2.05 -0.28 0.96
N LEU A 102 1.89 -1.58 1.24
CA LEU A 102 0.68 -2.11 1.89
C LEU A 102 0.49 -1.56 3.31
N GLU A 103 1.57 -1.37 4.06
CA GLU A 103 1.54 -0.75 5.40
C GLU A 103 1.03 0.69 5.33
N TRP A 104 1.49 1.49 4.36
CA TRP A 104 0.99 2.86 4.18
C TRP A 104 -0.49 2.89 3.84
N VAL A 105 -0.94 2.01 2.94
CA VAL A 105 -2.37 1.89 2.61
C VAL A 105 -3.16 1.44 3.84
N TYR A 106 -2.64 0.50 4.62
CA TYR A 106 -3.33 0.05 5.83
C TYR A 106 -3.45 1.17 6.88
N SER A 107 -2.36 1.90 7.12
CA SER A 107 -2.32 3.08 8.00
C SER A 107 -3.28 4.17 7.54
N MET A 108 -3.38 4.41 6.23
CA MET A 108 -4.32 5.35 5.63
C MET A 108 -5.77 5.05 6.04
N TYR A 109 -6.20 3.79 5.99
CA TYR A 109 -7.57 3.39 6.37
C TYR A 109 -7.78 3.29 7.88
N LEU A 110 -6.73 3.00 8.65
CA LEU A 110 -6.79 3.06 10.12
C LEU A 110 -6.79 4.49 10.66
N GLU A 111 -6.41 5.47 9.84
CA GLU A 111 -6.26 6.90 10.20
C GLU A 111 -5.27 7.12 11.36
N ARG A 112 -4.28 6.23 11.50
CA ARG A 112 -3.22 6.31 12.52
C ARG A 112 -1.96 5.58 12.07
N GLN A 113 -0.82 5.90 12.68
CA GLN A 113 0.40 5.12 12.52
C GLN A 113 0.18 3.67 12.94
N LEU A 114 0.90 2.76 12.29
CA LEU A 114 0.87 1.34 12.64
C LEU A 114 1.66 1.09 13.92
N GLU A 115 1.20 0.12 14.69
CA GLU A 115 1.93 -0.51 15.78
C GLU A 115 2.48 -1.87 15.31
N PRO A 116 3.47 -2.48 16.00
CA PRO A 116 4.00 -3.78 15.62
C PRO A 116 2.94 -4.87 15.39
N ASP A 117 1.88 -4.89 16.20
CA ASP A 117 0.77 -5.84 16.06
C ASP A 117 -0.04 -5.61 14.77
N ASP A 118 -0.12 -4.38 14.25
CA ASP A 118 -0.77 -4.11 12.96
C ASP A 118 0.06 -4.67 11.81
N VAL A 119 1.37 -4.49 11.86
CA VAL A 119 2.30 -5.04 10.86
C VAL A 119 2.24 -6.56 10.85
N GLU A 120 2.27 -7.17 12.04
CA GLU A 120 2.13 -8.61 12.18
C GLU A 120 0.83 -9.14 11.57
N ARG A 121 -0.30 -8.48 11.86
CA ARG A 121 -1.60 -8.82 11.29
C ARG A 121 -1.61 -8.70 9.77
N LEU A 122 -1.09 -7.60 9.23
CA LEU A 122 -0.99 -7.41 7.79
C LEU A 122 -0.17 -8.52 7.14
N PHE A 123 0.99 -8.87 7.71
CA PHE A 123 1.92 -9.82 7.12
C PHE A 123 1.41 -11.27 7.21
N SER A 124 0.72 -11.62 8.28
CA SER A 124 0.12 -12.94 8.48
C SER A 124 -1.25 -13.12 7.81
N SER A 125 -1.92 -12.04 7.40
CA SER A 125 -3.28 -12.09 6.82
C SER A 125 -3.40 -12.80 5.47
N GLY A 126 -2.29 -12.94 4.74
CA GLY A 126 -2.33 -13.43 3.36
C GLY A 126 -2.71 -12.38 2.31
N VAL A 127 -2.92 -11.11 2.68
CA VAL A 127 -3.33 -10.05 1.74
C VAL A 127 -2.31 -9.85 0.63
N GLY A 128 -1.01 -9.86 0.94
CA GLY A 128 0.04 -9.75 -0.07
C GLY A 128 -0.03 -10.87 -1.12
N GLN A 129 -0.26 -12.10 -0.67
CA GLN A 129 -0.43 -13.30 -1.49
C GLN A 129 -1.68 -13.17 -2.37
N LYS A 130 -2.81 -12.77 -1.78
CA LYS A 130 -4.08 -12.56 -2.50
C LYS A 130 -3.90 -11.54 -3.61
N ILE A 131 -3.19 -10.44 -3.34
CA ILE A 131 -2.92 -9.40 -4.34
C ILE A 131 -2.02 -9.93 -5.46
N ALA A 132 -0.88 -10.54 -5.13
CA ALA A 132 0.05 -11.01 -6.13
C ALA A 132 -0.56 -12.11 -7.03
N LEU A 133 -1.32 -13.04 -6.46
CA LEU A 133 -1.84 -14.20 -7.20
C LEU A 133 -3.20 -13.96 -7.88
N ASN A 134 -3.99 -12.96 -7.43
CA ASN A 134 -5.30 -12.68 -8.03
C ASN A 134 -5.44 -11.28 -8.64
N LEU A 135 -4.50 -10.36 -8.39
CA LEU A 135 -4.46 -9.00 -8.95
C LEU A 135 -5.80 -8.30 -8.82
N LEU A 136 -6.43 -7.88 -9.92
CA LEU A 136 -7.74 -7.20 -9.90
C LEU A 136 -8.85 -7.97 -9.16
N ASN A 137 -8.68 -9.27 -8.90
CA ASN A 137 -9.64 -10.11 -8.18
C ASN A 137 -9.24 -10.40 -6.72
N PHE A 138 -8.21 -9.74 -6.16
CA PHE A 138 -7.69 -10.04 -4.81
C PHE A 138 -8.72 -9.95 -3.68
N ALA A 139 -9.71 -9.08 -3.82
CA ALA A 139 -10.78 -8.88 -2.84
C ALA A 139 -12.02 -9.76 -3.10
N LYS A 140 -12.03 -10.61 -4.13
CA LYS A 140 -13.19 -11.45 -4.48
C LYS A 140 -13.22 -12.81 -3.78
N PHE A 141 -12.08 -13.27 -3.27
CA PHE A 141 -11.93 -14.63 -2.76
C PHE A 141 -11.52 -14.60 -1.29
N ASP A 142 -12.27 -15.34 -0.47
CA ASP A 142 -11.96 -15.49 0.95
C ASP A 142 -10.72 -16.35 1.17
N LYS A 143 -10.55 -17.40 0.35
CA LYS A 143 -9.42 -18.32 0.45
C LYS A 143 -8.13 -17.65 -0.03
N THR A 144 -7.12 -17.64 0.83
CA THR A 144 -5.76 -17.25 0.47
C THR A 144 -5.15 -18.32 -0.45
N PRO A 145 -4.72 -17.96 -1.68
CA PRO A 145 -4.04 -18.90 -2.56
C PRO A 145 -2.66 -19.28 -1.99
N GLU A 146 -2.25 -20.53 -2.23
CA GLU A 146 -0.92 -21.00 -1.85
C GLU A 146 0.13 -20.42 -2.78
N VAL A 147 1.24 -19.96 -2.21
CA VAL A 147 2.41 -19.52 -2.97
C VAL A 147 3.42 -20.67 -3.10
N THR A 148 4.14 -20.72 -4.21
CA THR A 148 5.15 -21.73 -4.49
C THR A 148 6.50 -21.10 -4.77
N SER A 149 7.58 -21.85 -4.59
CA SER A 149 8.93 -21.45 -5.03
C SER A 149 8.97 -21.18 -6.54
N GLU A 150 8.24 -21.98 -7.32
CA GLU A 150 8.13 -21.82 -8.79
C GLU A 150 7.62 -20.44 -9.19
N PHE A 151 6.66 -19.88 -8.45
CA PHE A 151 6.14 -18.52 -8.69
C PHE A 151 7.26 -17.47 -8.67
N PHE A 152 8.07 -17.47 -7.61
CA PHE A 152 9.18 -16.52 -7.46
C PHE A 152 10.34 -16.79 -8.42
N GLN A 153 10.64 -18.05 -8.71
CA GLN A 153 11.65 -18.41 -9.70
C GLN A 153 11.24 -17.96 -11.11
N LYS A 154 9.95 -17.98 -11.44
CA LYS A 154 9.42 -17.41 -12.69
C LYS A 154 9.55 -15.89 -12.69
N LEU A 155 9.18 -15.21 -11.60
CA LEU A 155 9.35 -13.76 -11.46
C LEU A 155 10.80 -13.32 -11.71
N GLN A 156 11.76 -14.00 -11.09
CA GLN A 156 13.19 -13.71 -11.24
C GLN A 156 13.66 -13.80 -12.71
N LYS A 157 13.11 -14.73 -13.49
CA LYS A 157 13.52 -14.97 -14.88
C LYS A 157 12.84 -14.05 -15.90
N LEU A 158 11.85 -13.27 -15.49
CA LEU A 158 11.07 -12.42 -16.39
C LEU A 158 11.94 -11.38 -17.11
N LYS A 159 11.53 -11.08 -18.34
CA LYS A 159 12.08 -9.99 -19.14
C LYS A 159 10.95 -9.14 -19.70
N TRP A 160 11.27 -7.94 -20.15
CA TRP A 160 10.35 -7.18 -21.00
C TRP A 160 10.11 -7.93 -22.30
N GLU A 161 8.87 -7.98 -22.77
CA GLU A 161 8.52 -8.56 -24.07
C GLU A 161 9.34 -7.91 -25.19
N ASN A 162 9.43 -6.57 -25.15
CA ASN A 162 10.16 -5.77 -26.11
C ASN A 162 10.47 -4.37 -25.53
N ARG A 163 11.26 -3.58 -26.26
CA ARG A 163 11.61 -2.19 -25.87
C ARG A 163 10.39 -1.27 -25.83
N LYS A 164 9.35 -1.58 -26.61
CA LYS A 164 8.11 -0.80 -26.68
C LYS A 164 7.34 -0.91 -25.35
N THR A 165 7.17 -2.11 -24.80
CA THR A 165 6.54 -2.35 -23.50
C THR A 165 7.27 -1.64 -22.36
N LYS A 166 8.60 -1.79 -22.30
CA LYS A 166 9.41 -1.07 -21.30
C LYS A 166 9.19 0.44 -21.38
N LYS A 167 9.08 0.98 -22.60
CA LYS A 167 8.84 2.40 -22.82
C LYS A 167 7.47 2.84 -22.34
N ILE A 168 6.41 2.06 -22.58
CA ILE A 168 5.06 2.34 -22.07
C ILE A 168 5.11 2.45 -20.54
N TYR A 169 5.70 1.45 -19.87
CA TYR A 169 5.87 1.46 -18.42
C TYR A 169 6.54 2.75 -17.93
N THR A 170 7.68 3.15 -18.53
CA THR A 170 8.41 4.35 -18.11
C THR A 170 7.71 5.67 -18.45
N GLU A 171 6.89 5.72 -19.50
CA GLU A 171 6.19 6.94 -19.88
C GLU A 171 4.91 7.11 -19.06
N LEU A 172 4.20 6.02 -18.74
CA LEU A 172 3.08 6.04 -17.81
C LEU A 172 3.50 6.52 -16.43
N ASP A 173 4.62 6.03 -15.91
CA ASP A 173 5.16 6.43 -14.60
C ASP A 173 5.42 7.94 -14.52
N LYS A 174 6.01 8.51 -15.58
CA LYS A 174 6.21 9.97 -15.70
C LYS A 174 4.90 10.74 -15.83
N ILE A 175 3.96 10.26 -16.65
CA ILE A 175 2.69 10.94 -16.86
C ILE A 175 1.89 10.96 -15.55
N ILE A 176 1.82 9.84 -14.86
CA ILE A 176 1.11 9.72 -13.58
C ILE A 176 1.72 10.65 -12.55
N SER A 177 3.05 10.64 -12.40
CA SER A 177 3.72 11.52 -11.43
C SER A 177 3.52 13.01 -11.73
N LEU A 178 3.36 13.41 -13.00
CA LEU A 178 2.97 14.79 -13.37
C LEU A 178 1.55 15.15 -12.94
N PHE A 179 0.62 14.19 -12.90
CA PHE A 179 -0.75 14.43 -12.40
C PHE A 179 -0.81 14.42 -10.87
N LEU A 180 0.02 13.62 -10.21
CA LEU A 180 0.03 13.48 -8.76
C LEU A 180 0.68 14.67 -8.05
N PHE A 181 1.75 15.24 -8.62
CA PHE A 181 2.60 16.18 -7.89
C PHE A 181 2.70 17.53 -8.61
N LYS A 182 2.38 18.60 -7.87
CA LYS A 182 2.55 19.99 -8.33
C LYS A 182 4.01 20.41 -8.35
N ASP A 183 4.82 19.88 -7.44
CA ASP A 183 6.26 20.13 -7.31
C ASP A 183 7.02 18.80 -7.23
N TYR A 184 8.25 18.72 -7.75
CA TYR A 184 9.13 17.55 -7.61
C TYR A 184 10.15 17.80 -6.51
N GLY A 185 9.80 17.44 -5.28
CA GLY A 185 10.73 17.39 -4.16
C GLY A 185 11.32 15.99 -3.95
N ILE A 186 12.08 15.86 -2.85
CA ILE A 186 12.73 14.61 -2.46
C ILE A 186 11.67 13.56 -2.08
N ASN A 187 10.60 13.96 -1.39
CA ASN A 187 9.55 13.06 -0.93
C ASN A 187 8.74 12.50 -2.11
N GLU A 188 8.31 13.37 -3.04
CA GLU A 188 7.57 13.00 -4.24
C GLU A 188 8.40 12.05 -5.11
N SER A 189 9.70 12.34 -5.29
CA SER A 189 10.61 11.48 -6.04
C SER A 189 10.77 10.11 -5.38
N SER A 190 10.93 10.07 -4.06
CA SER A 190 11.12 8.83 -3.30
C SER A 190 9.83 7.98 -3.26
N PHE A 191 8.66 8.61 -3.09
CA PHE A 191 7.36 7.96 -3.19
C PHE A 191 7.17 7.34 -4.59
N ASN A 192 7.42 8.11 -5.65
CA ASN A 192 7.30 7.64 -7.03
C ASN A 192 8.21 6.44 -7.32
N ILE A 193 9.47 6.47 -6.88
CA ILE A 193 10.40 5.34 -7.08
C ILE A 193 9.86 4.05 -6.43
N ARG A 194 9.32 4.15 -5.22
CA ARG A 194 8.77 2.99 -4.49
C ARG A 194 7.49 2.49 -5.14
N GLN A 195 6.60 3.39 -5.55
CA GLN A 195 5.41 3.05 -6.33
C GLN A 195 5.77 2.35 -7.65
N ALA A 196 6.77 2.85 -8.37
CA ALA A 196 7.24 2.23 -9.62
C ALA A 196 7.73 0.79 -9.39
N ARG A 197 8.44 0.52 -8.29
CA ARG A 197 8.86 -0.85 -7.92
C ARG A 197 7.67 -1.77 -7.65
N VAL A 198 6.65 -1.28 -6.95
CA VAL A 198 5.40 -2.02 -6.71
C VAL A 198 4.69 -2.34 -8.04
N ILE A 199 4.58 -1.36 -8.95
CA ILE A 199 3.98 -1.56 -10.27
C ILE A 199 4.77 -2.60 -11.07
N LEU A 200 6.09 -2.54 -11.07
CA LEU A 200 6.93 -3.52 -11.78
C LEU A 200 6.74 -4.93 -11.23
N PHE A 201 6.66 -5.07 -9.90
CA PHE A 201 6.36 -6.33 -9.24
C PHE A 201 4.98 -6.87 -9.65
N LEU A 202 3.94 -6.04 -9.62
CA LEU A 202 2.58 -6.41 -10.01
C LEU A 202 2.48 -6.78 -11.50
N ALA A 203 3.24 -6.12 -12.37
CA ALA A 203 3.31 -6.48 -13.79
C ALA A 203 3.96 -7.85 -13.99
N GLY A 204 4.98 -8.17 -13.18
CA GLY A 204 5.55 -9.51 -13.13
C GLY A 204 4.55 -10.56 -12.67
N CYS A 205 3.80 -10.26 -11.61
CA CYS A 205 2.75 -11.14 -11.11
C CYS A 205 1.70 -11.43 -12.20
N SER A 206 1.25 -10.40 -12.93
CA SER A 206 0.34 -10.56 -14.09
C SER A 206 0.91 -11.52 -15.13
N ALA A 207 2.16 -11.33 -15.53
CA ALA A 207 2.81 -12.20 -16.50
C ALA A 207 2.91 -13.66 -16.01
N VAL A 208 3.36 -13.88 -14.77
CA VAL A 208 3.53 -15.23 -14.20
C VAL A 208 2.20 -15.94 -14.01
N ASN A 209 1.16 -15.25 -13.54
CA ASN A 209 -0.18 -15.83 -13.35
C ASN A 209 -0.81 -16.28 -14.67
N GLU A 210 -0.44 -15.63 -15.79
CA GLU A 210 -0.85 -16.02 -17.15
C GLU A 210 0.13 -17.02 -17.81
N GLY A 211 1.14 -17.51 -17.09
CA GLY A 211 2.13 -18.46 -17.59
C GLY A 211 3.12 -17.87 -18.60
N LYS A 212 3.27 -16.54 -18.65
CA LYS A 212 4.18 -15.85 -19.57
C LYS A 212 5.61 -15.80 -19.02
N GLU A 213 6.58 -15.83 -19.94
CA GLU A 213 8.00 -15.61 -19.64
C GLU A 213 8.43 -14.14 -19.78
N LYS A 214 7.53 -13.30 -20.29
CA LYS A 214 7.82 -11.88 -20.55
C LYS A 214 6.64 -10.99 -20.15
N ILE A 215 6.95 -9.80 -19.65
CA ILE A 215 5.98 -8.76 -19.33
C ILE A 215 5.58 -8.05 -20.62
N GLY A 216 4.30 -8.17 -20.98
CA GLY A 216 3.67 -7.52 -22.14
C GLY A 216 2.95 -6.22 -21.76
N GLU A 217 2.33 -5.57 -22.76
CA GLU A 217 1.62 -4.30 -22.55
C GLU A 217 0.44 -4.45 -21.58
N SER A 218 -0.37 -5.51 -21.74
CA SER A 218 -1.53 -5.76 -20.87
C SER A 218 -1.13 -5.94 -19.41
N ASP A 219 0.02 -6.57 -19.13
CA ASP A 219 0.52 -6.79 -17.78
C ASP A 219 0.87 -5.47 -17.08
N VAL A 220 1.39 -4.48 -17.82
CA VAL A 220 1.64 -3.13 -17.30
C VAL A 220 0.33 -2.44 -16.92
N PHE A 221 -0.69 -2.50 -17.78
CA PHE A 221 -1.99 -1.90 -17.48
C PHE A 221 -2.70 -2.59 -16.30
N THR A 222 -2.64 -3.93 -16.24
CA THR A 222 -3.15 -4.71 -15.10
C THR A 222 -2.45 -4.31 -13.81
N ALA A 223 -1.13 -4.09 -13.84
CA ALA A 223 -0.36 -3.66 -12.67
C ALA A 223 -0.81 -2.31 -12.13
N TYR A 224 -0.94 -1.30 -13.00
CA TYR A 224 -1.42 0.02 -12.57
C TYR A 224 -2.85 -0.05 -12.02
N LYS A 225 -3.78 -0.73 -12.71
CA LYS A 225 -5.14 -0.91 -12.22
C LYS A 225 -5.20 -1.65 -10.89
N THR A 226 -4.31 -2.63 -10.70
CA THR A 226 -4.20 -3.35 -9.42
C THR A 226 -3.68 -2.43 -8.33
N LEU A 227 -2.67 -1.60 -8.60
CA LEU A 227 -2.21 -0.56 -7.67
C LEU A 227 -3.33 0.40 -7.30
N PHE A 228 -4.07 0.92 -8.27
CA PHE A 228 -5.22 1.80 -8.02
C PHE A 228 -6.29 1.11 -7.18
N LYS A 229 -6.51 -0.19 -7.43
CA LYS A 229 -7.40 -1.00 -6.62
C LYS A 229 -6.88 -1.20 -5.20
N ILE A 230 -5.58 -1.41 -5.00
CA ILE A 230 -4.97 -1.49 -3.66
C ILE A 230 -5.25 -0.20 -2.89
N ILE A 231 -4.96 0.95 -3.48
CA ILE A 231 -5.12 2.26 -2.83
C ILE A 231 -6.58 2.48 -2.39
N LYS A 232 -7.57 2.11 -3.21
CA LYS A 232 -8.99 2.27 -2.88
C LYS A 232 -9.59 1.16 -1.99
N THR A 233 -8.82 0.16 -1.59
CA THR A 233 -9.34 -0.96 -0.78
C THR A 233 -8.98 -0.80 0.68
N ASP A 234 -9.99 -0.77 1.53
CA ASP A 234 -9.80 -0.84 2.97
C ASP A 234 -9.30 -2.23 3.39
N PHE A 235 -8.01 -2.31 3.74
CA PHE A 235 -7.40 -3.55 4.18
C PHE A 235 -7.89 -4.03 5.53
N SER A 236 -8.47 -3.17 6.38
CA SER A 236 -9.02 -3.62 7.66
C SER A 236 -10.13 -4.66 7.46
N GLU A 237 -10.93 -4.53 6.40
CA GLU A 237 -11.97 -5.51 6.05
C GLU A 237 -11.37 -6.86 5.61
N LEU A 238 -10.20 -6.86 4.97
CA LEU A 238 -9.52 -8.06 4.49
C LEU A 238 -8.67 -8.76 5.55
N ILE A 239 -8.17 -8.00 6.53
CA ILE A 239 -7.27 -8.47 7.60
C ILE A 239 -8.07 -8.87 8.84
N ASP A 240 -9.00 -8.03 9.27
CA ASP A 240 -9.76 -8.22 10.53
C ASP A 240 -11.17 -8.81 10.28
N GLY A 241 -11.54 -9.04 9.02
CA GLY A 241 -12.86 -9.51 8.61
C GLY A 241 -13.99 -8.49 8.85
N ALA A 242 -15.23 -8.87 8.54
CA ALA A 242 -16.43 -8.01 8.71
C ALA A 242 -16.69 -7.53 10.16
N THR A 243 -15.98 -8.06 11.14
CA THR A 243 -15.96 -7.61 12.54
C THR A 243 -15.34 -6.22 12.72
N SER A 244 -14.65 -5.67 11.71
CA SER A 244 -13.99 -4.35 11.76
C SER A 244 -14.95 -3.14 11.75
N LYS A 245 -16.20 -3.29 11.29
CA LYS A 245 -17.19 -2.18 11.38
C LYS A 245 -17.49 -1.78 12.82
N GLN A 246 -17.43 -2.72 13.78
CA GLN A 246 -17.54 -2.43 15.21
C GLN A 246 -16.22 -1.94 15.84
N LYS A 247 -15.09 -2.16 15.16
CA LYS A 247 -13.73 -1.87 15.64
C LYS A 247 -13.14 -0.60 15.03
N ARG A 248 -13.99 0.35 14.61
CA ARG A 248 -13.56 1.74 14.46
C ARG A 248 -13.22 2.26 15.85
N ILE A 249 -11.93 2.28 16.14
CA ILE A 249 -11.33 2.57 17.44
C ILE A 249 -11.97 3.85 18.01
N SER A 250 -12.72 3.72 19.11
CA SER A 250 -13.14 4.83 19.94
C SER A 250 -11.89 5.40 20.62
N HIS A 251 -11.26 6.41 20.01
CA HIS A 251 -10.08 7.09 20.55
C HIS A 251 -10.43 8.04 21.71
N GLY A 252 -11.33 7.63 22.60
CA GLY A 252 -11.83 8.43 23.68
C GLY A 252 -11.21 8.11 25.02
N TYR A 253 -10.92 9.15 25.80
CA TYR A 253 -10.52 9.07 27.19
C TYR A 253 -11.59 9.72 28.05
N PHE A 254 -11.87 9.15 29.22
CA PHE A 254 -12.49 9.88 30.31
C PHE A 254 -11.40 10.34 31.26
N VAL A 255 -11.34 11.64 31.55
CA VAL A 255 -10.39 12.21 32.52
C VAL A 255 -11.20 12.83 33.65
N CYS A 256 -10.87 12.47 34.89
CA CYS A 256 -11.50 13.05 36.07
C CYS A 256 -10.98 14.47 36.31
N GLU A 257 -11.87 15.45 36.37
CA GLU A 257 -11.50 16.84 36.63
C GLU A 257 -11.01 17.07 38.07
N ASN A 258 -11.25 16.12 38.99
CA ASN A 258 -10.88 16.24 40.41
C ASN A 258 -9.59 15.50 40.76
N CYS A 259 -9.49 14.19 40.46
CA CYS A 259 -8.31 13.39 40.82
C CYS A 259 -7.29 13.25 39.68
N GLY A 260 -7.64 13.61 38.44
CA GLY A 260 -6.77 13.45 37.27
C GLY A 260 -6.63 12.02 36.77
N ASP A 261 -7.28 11.03 37.41
CA ASP A 261 -7.33 9.68 36.88
C ASP A 261 -8.01 9.66 35.52
N TYR A 262 -7.55 8.76 34.66
CA TYR A 262 -8.12 8.59 33.34
C TYR A 262 -8.48 7.14 33.05
N TYR A 263 -9.51 6.98 32.24
CA TYR A 263 -9.92 5.71 31.66
C TYR A 263 -9.86 5.82 30.15
N LYS A 264 -9.13 4.91 29.50
CA LYS A 264 -9.09 4.80 28.04
C LYS A 264 -10.17 3.81 27.60
N LEU A 265 -11.08 4.25 26.75
CA LEU A 265 -12.11 3.39 26.18
C LEU A 265 -11.49 2.20 25.46
N GLN A 266 -12.01 1.02 25.75
CA GLN A 266 -11.67 -0.23 25.08
C GLN A 266 -12.48 -0.38 23.79
N SER A 267 -12.05 -1.34 22.96
CA SER A 267 -12.72 -1.64 21.70
C SER A 267 -14.19 -2.02 21.92
N GLY A 268 -15.11 -1.24 21.33
CA GLY A 268 -16.55 -1.47 21.37
C GLY A 268 -17.30 -0.72 22.48
N GLU A 269 -16.57 -0.04 23.37
CA GLU A 269 -17.14 0.80 24.41
C GLU A 269 -17.48 2.19 23.86
N LYS A 270 -18.70 2.65 24.12
CA LYS A 270 -19.14 3.99 23.74
C LYS A 270 -19.10 4.95 24.93
N PRO A 271 -18.82 6.24 24.73
CA PRO A 271 -18.80 7.21 25.82
C PRO A 271 -20.13 7.26 26.58
N GLU A 272 -21.24 7.03 25.90
CA GLU A 272 -22.57 7.08 26.49
C GLU A 272 -22.85 5.93 27.47
N ASP A 273 -22.04 4.87 27.44
CA ASP A 273 -22.19 3.70 28.31
C ASP A 273 -21.57 3.91 29.71
N PHE A 274 -20.87 5.03 29.93
CA PHE A 274 -20.10 5.31 31.15
C PHE A 274 -20.78 6.38 32.02
N SER A 275 -20.63 6.22 33.33
CA SER A 275 -20.97 7.26 34.31
C SER A 275 -20.14 8.52 34.06
N ASP A 276 -20.74 9.69 34.20
CA ASP A 276 -20.03 10.97 34.21
C ASP A 276 -19.40 11.29 35.58
N ILE A 277 -19.42 10.32 36.51
CA ILE A 277 -18.90 10.42 37.88
C ILE A 277 -17.81 9.36 38.10
N CYS A 278 -16.64 9.81 38.51
CA CYS A 278 -15.48 9.02 38.92
C CYS A 278 -15.71 8.40 40.31
N GLU A 279 -14.99 7.33 40.64
CA GLU A 279 -15.05 6.69 41.96
C GLU A 279 -14.69 7.65 43.12
N CYS A 280 -13.90 8.70 42.84
CA CYS A 280 -13.59 9.75 43.82
C CYS A 280 -14.73 10.78 44.01
N GLY A 281 -15.85 10.65 43.30
CA GLY A 281 -16.97 11.60 43.27
C GLY A 281 -16.77 12.80 42.33
N GLY A 282 -15.65 12.88 41.61
CA GLY A 282 -15.38 13.94 40.63
C GLY A 282 -16.03 13.69 39.27
N LYS A 283 -16.20 14.73 38.45
CA LYS A 283 -16.80 14.62 37.12
C LYS A 283 -15.79 14.07 36.09
N LEU A 284 -16.20 13.10 35.29
CA LEU A 284 -15.43 12.56 34.16
C LEU A 284 -15.73 13.34 32.88
N LYS A 285 -14.68 13.78 32.19
CA LYS A 285 -14.77 14.49 30.91
C LYS A 285 -14.27 13.62 29.78
N TYR A 286 -15.10 13.45 28.74
CA TYR A 286 -14.71 12.78 27.51
C TYR A 286 -13.77 13.65 26.66
N MET A 287 -12.65 13.08 26.21
CA MET A 287 -11.64 13.72 25.38
C MET A 287 -11.20 12.80 24.24
N LYS A 288 -11.04 13.35 23.04
CA LYS A 288 -10.59 12.59 21.84
C LYS A 288 -9.07 12.44 21.73
N SER A 289 -8.32 13.21 22.51
CA SER A 289 -6.86 13.13 22.66
C SER A 289 -6.47 13.69 24.02
N LEU A 290 -5.42 13.14 24.62
CA LEU A 290 -4.74 13.74 25.77
C LEU A 290 -3.73 14.74 25.20
N ASP A 291 -4.13 15.99 24.99
CA ASP A 291 -3.18 17.03 24.62
C ASP A 291 -2.16 17.21 25.75
N LYS A 292 -0.88 17.01 25.44
CA LYS A 292 0.22 17.46 26.30
C LYS A 292 0.34 18.98 26.17
N SER A 293 -0.46 19.70 26.93
CA SER A 293 -0.25 21.12 27.21
C SER A 293 0.29 21.26 28.63
N GLY A 294 1.61 21.29 28.71
CA GLY A 294 2.42 21.59 29.90
C GLY A 294 3.83 21.92 29.45
#